data_AF-A0A6I1ESE6-F1
#
_entry.id   AF-A0A6I1ESE6-F1
#
_cell.length_a   1.000
_cell.length_b   1.000
_cell.length_c   1.000
_cell.angle_alpha   90.00
_cell.angle_beta   90.00
_cell.angle_gamma   90.00
#
_symmetry.space_group_name_H-M   'P 1'
#
loop_
_entity.id
_entity.type
_entity.pdbx_description
1 polymer ?
#
loop_
_entity_poly.entity_id
_entity_poly.type
_entity_poly.pdbx_seq_one_letter_code
_entity_poly.pdbx_strand_id
1 'polypeptide(L)'
;MKRMVAAAAAAGIAAVSGAAGAETISMTIGAKTFDVEMNGTEAAANLVKRLPLSQPFENFGKLERITYLKPALDTGKDALTASPKRGDLAYYIPWGNLCVFLIGGNAPSDDLVILGHMEEEALVALEKSGTSRVELRQKK
;
A
#
# COMPACT_ATOMS: atom_id res chain seq x y z
N MET A 1 3.73 -32.61 57.55
CA MET A 1 3.90 -31.19 57.94
C MET A 1 3.70 -30.33 56.70
N LYS A 2 2.85 -29.28 56.81
CA LYS A 2 2.80 -27.96 56.12
C LYS A 2 3.48 -27.84 54.73
N ARG A 3 2.99 -27.14 53.70
CA ARG A 3 1.87 -26.20 53.45
C ARG A 3 1.93 -25.85 51.94
N MET A 4 0.79 -25.47 51.37
CA MET A 4 0.62 -24.86 50.04
C MET A 4 1.42 -23.56 49.88
N VAL A 5 1.84 -23.23 48.64
CA VAL A 5 1.87 -21.87 48.04
C VAL A 5 1.70 -21.97 46.51
N ALA A 6 1.07 -20.94 45.94
CA ALA A 6 0.44 -20.83 44.63
C ALA A 6 1.31 -20.24 43.48
N ALA A 7 0.66 -20.16 42.31
CA ALA A 7 0.78 -19.16 41.23
C ALA A 7 1.91 -19.27 40.19
N ALA A 8 1.55 -19.37 38.90
CA ALA A 8 1.41 -18.23 37.98
C ALA A 8 1.35 -18.73 36.51
N ALA A 9 0.48 -18.12 35.70
CA ALA A 9 0.40 -18.32 34.27
C ALA A 9 1.56 -17.62 33.52
N ALA A 10 2.00 -18.20 32.41
CA ALA A 10 2.61 -17.45 31.32
C ALA A 10 2.25 -18.13 29.99
N ALA A 11 1.41 -17.44 29.20
CA ALA A 11 1.19 -17.73 27.81
C ALA A 11 2.48 -17.44 27.03
N GLY A 12 3.00 -18.43 26.30
CA GLY A 12 4.02 -18.23 25.27
C GLY A 12 3.33 -18.03 23.92
N ILE A 13 3.08 -16.78 23.56
CA ILE A 13 2.81 -16.37 22.17
C ILE A 13 4.13 -15.90 21.56
N ALA A 14 4.25 -16.17 20.25
CA ALA A 14 5.13 -15.57 19.24
C ALA A 14 6.20 -16.54 18.71
N ALA A 15 6.42 -16.68 17.41
CA ALA A 15 5.97 -15.88 16.27
C ALA A 15 5.80 -16.77 15.04
N VAL A 16 4.70 -16.60 14.31
CA VAL A 16 4.70 -16.90 12.87
C VAL A 16 5.47 -15.76 12.23
N SER A 17 6.74 -15.99 11.95
CA SER A 17 7.56 -15.13 11.10
C SER A 17 7.05 -15.27 9.67
N GLY A 18 6.06 -14.46 9.31
CA GLY A 18 5.73 -14.19 7.91
C GLY A 18 6.63 -13.08 7.41
N ALA A 19 7.81 -13.42 6.89
CA ALA A 19 8.39 -12.58 5.84
C ALA A 19 7.44 -12.72 4.65
N ALA A 20 6.46 -11.82 4.53
CA ALA A 20 5.61 -11.77 3.36
C ALA A 20 6.49 -11.40 2.18
N GLY A 21 6.72 -12.35 1.28
CA GLY A 21 7.46 -12.13 0.04
C GLY A 21 6.82 -10.98 -0.76
N ALA A 22 7.62 -10.32 -1.59
CA ALA A 22 7.15 -9.33 -2.54
C ALA A 22 5.94 -9.91 -3.31
N GLU A 23 4.76 -9.35 -3.06
CA GLU A 23 3.51 -9.74 -3.72
C GLU A 23 3.28 -8.80 -4.91
N THR A 24 2.78 -9.32 -6.03
CA THR A 24 2.41 -8.49 -7.18
C THR A 24 0.90 -8.42 -7.28
N ILE A 25 0.36 -7.21 -7.38
CA ILE A 25 -1.05 -6.99 -7.73
C ILE A 25 -1.16 -6.54 -9.18
N SER A 26 -2.35 -6.68 -9.77
CA SER A 26 -2.63 -6.19 -11.12
C SER A 26 -3.35 -4.86 -11.09
N MET A 27 -2.92 -3.91 -11.92
CA MET A 27 -3.60 -2.66 -12.23
C MET A 27 -4.18 -2.71 -13.65
N THR A 28 -5.50 -2.66 -13.77
CA THR A 28 -6.20 -2.63 -15.06
C THR A 28 -6.70 -1.23 -15.37
N ILE A 29 -6.36 -0.73 -16.56
CA ILE A 29 -6.79 0.55 -17.10
C ILE A 29 -7.31 0.32 -18.53
N GLY A 30 -8.62 0.44 -18.71
CA GLY A 30 -9.26 0.07 -19.97
C GLY A 30 -9.04 -1.42 -20.28
N ALA A 31 -8.48 -1.73 -21.44
CA ALA A 31 -8.19 -3.12 -21.87
C ALA A 31 -6.79 -3.61 -21.49
N LYS A 32 -5.95 -2.77 -20.87
CA LYS A 32 -4.59 -3.12 -20.48
C LYS A 32 -4.52 -3.47 -19.00
N THR A 33 -3.67 -4.44 -18.66
CA THR A 33 -3.36 -4.82 -17.29
C THR A 33 -1.85 -4.76 -17.10
N PHE A 34 -1.43 -4.15 -15.99
CA PHE A 34 -0.05 -3.93 -15.60
C PHE A 34 0.21 -4.52 -14.23
N ASP A 35 1.47 -4.73 -13.91
CA ASP A 35 1.91 -5.23 -12.61
C ASP A 35 2.29 -4.06 -11.69
N VAL A 36 1.96 -4.22 -10.40
CA VAL A 36 2.42 -3.34 -9.32
C VAL A 36 3.07 -4.23 -8.25
N GLU A 37 4.34 -4.01 -7.99
CA GLU A 37 5.13 -4.75 -7.01
C GLU A 37 4.91 -4.17 -5.61
N MET A 38 4.44 -4.98 -4.68
CA MET A 38 4.20 -4.60 -3.29
C MET A 38 5.45 -4.87 -2.45
N ASN A 39 5.79 -3.95 -1.55
CA ASN A 39 7.05 -3.99 -0.80
C ASN A 39 7.08 -4.97 0.40
N GLY A 40 6.04 -5.79 0.57
CA GLY A 40 5.96 -6.80 1.64
C GLY A 40 5.71 -6.24 3.05
N THR A 41 5.50 -4.93 3.22
CA THR A 41 5.16 -4.33 4.52
C THR A 41 3.74 -4.69 4.98
N GLU A 42 3.47 -4.56 6.29
CA GLU A 42 2.13 -4.76 6.84
C GLU A 42 1.09 -3.83 6.19
N ALA A 43 1.46 -2.57 5.95
CA ALA A 43 0.61 -1.59 5.25
C ALA A 43 0.26 -2.07 3.83
N ALA A 44 1.24 -2.57 3.07
CA ALA A 44 1.04 -3.10 1.73
C ALA A 44 0.12 -4.33 1.75
N ALA A 45 0.36 -5.28 2.66
CA ALA A 45 -0.50 -6.45 2.85
C ALA A 45 -1.93 -6.07 3.26
N ASN A 46 -2.10 -5.02 4.05
CA ASN A 46 -3.41 -4.50 4.42
C ASN A 46 -4.14 -3.86 3.23
N LEU A 47 -3.43 -3.20 2.31
CA LEU A 47 -4.04 -2.73 1.05
C LEU A 47 -4.49 -3.92 0.20
N VAL A 48 -3.63 -4.93 0.04
CA VAL A 48 -3.90 -6.14 -0.74
C VAL A 48 -5.21 -6.82 -0.29
N LYS A 49 -5.43 -6.96 1.02
CA LYS A 49 -6.66 -7.57 1.60
C LYS A 49 -7.94 -6.81 1.23
N ARG A 50 -7.84 -5.57 0.74
CA ARG A 50 -8.97 -4.72 0.37
C ARG A 50 -9.26 -4.73 -1.13
N LEU A 51 -8.47 -5.47 -1.90
CA LEU A 51 -8.72 -5.66 -3.31
C LEU A 51 -9.87 -6.67 -3.52
N PRO A 52 -10.72 -6.50 -4.55
CA PRO A 52 -10.59 -5.52 -5.63
C PRO A 52 -10.96 -4.08 -5.23
N LEU A 53 -10.18 -3.11 -5.72
CA LEU A 53 -10.51 -1.69 -5.67
C LEU A 53 -10.71 -1.20 -7.09
N SER A 54 -11.85 -0.57 -7.37
CA SER A 54 -12.10 0.09 -8.64
C SER A 54 -12.44 1.54 -8.35
N GLN A 55 -11.61 2.50 -8.77
CA GLN A 55 -11.80 3.93 -8.54
C GLN A 55 -11.11 4.74 -9.65
N PRO A 56 -11.57 5.96 -9.95
CA PRO A 56 -10.75 6.89 -10.73
C PRO A 56 -9.54 7.34 -9.90
N PHE A 57 -8.44 7.64 -10.60
CA PHE A 57 -7.28 8.32 -10.03
C PHE A 57 -7.27 9.76 -10.52
N GLU A 58 -7.50 10.69 -9.61
CA GLU A 58 -7.65 12.11 -9.89
C GLU A 58 -6.29 12.81 -9.98
N ASN A 59 -6.23 13.91 -10.73
CA ASN A 59 -5.04 14.73 -10.83
C ASN A 59 -4.83 15.50 -9.52
N PHE A 60 -3.71 15.25 -8.85
CA PHE A 60 -3.24 16.10 -7.76
C PHE A 60 -2.04 16.93 -8.25
N GLY A 61 -2.36 18.13 -8.73
CA GLY A 61 -1.40 18.97 -9.44
C GLY A 61 -0.79 18.25 -10.65
N LYS A 62 0.51 18.47 -10.87
CA LYS A 62 1.28 17.79 -11.93
C LYS A 62 2.07 16.58 -11.42
N LEU A 63 2.14 16.41 -10.11
CA LEU A 63 3.10 15.51 -9.47
C LEU A 63 2.53 14.12 -9.27
N GLU A 64 1.23 14.03 -8.98
CA GLU A 64 0.64 12.81 -8.44
C GLU A 64 -0.71 12.51 -9.07
N ARG A 65 -1.08 11.24 -8.96
CA ARG A 65 -2.42 10.72 -9.16
C ARG A 65 -2.93 10.16 -7.85
N ILE A 66 -4.12 10.56 -7.42
CA ILE A 66 -4.64 10.16 -6.10
C ILE A 66 -5.99 9.47 -6.19
N THR A 67 -6.26 8.55 -5.27
CA THR A 67 -7.61 8.00 -5.08
C THR A 67 -7.89 7.74 -3.62
N TYR A 68 -9.10 8.05 -3.16
CA TYR A 68 -9.45 7.93 -1.75
C TYR A 68 -9.80 6.50 -1.37
N LEU A 69 -9.35 6.08 -0.18
CA LEU A 69 -9.64 4.77 0.37
C LEU A 69 -10.46 4.94 1.65
N LYS A 70 -11.71 4.44 1.66
CA LYS A 70 -12.61 4.50 2.82
C LYS A 70 -13.06 3.10 3.25
N PRO A 71 -12.99 2.73 4.55
CA PRO A 71 -12.31 3.45 5.64
C PRO A 71 -10.80 3.65 5.39
N ALA A 72 -10.14 4.44 6.24
CA ALA A 72 -8.68 4.63 6.20
C ALA A 72 -7.94 3.28 6.27
N LEU A 73 -6.77 3.20 5.64
CA LEU A 73 -5.88 2.05 5.72
C LEU A 73 -5.22 2.01 7.10
N ASP A 74 -5.15 0.81 7.68
CA ASP A 74 -4.27 0.56 8.82
C ASP A 74 -2.84 0.37 8.29
N THR A 75 -1.97 1.35 8.56
CA THR A 75 -0.58 1.37 8.13
C THR A 75 0.36 0.58 9.04
N GLY A 76 -0.13 0.05 10.16
CA GLY A 76 0.70 -0.68 11.12
C GLY A 76 1.77 0.19 11.78
N LYS A 77 2.74 -0.46 12.44
CA LYS A 77 3.84 0.21 13.18
C LYS A 77 5.11 0.39 12.34
N ASP A 78 5.22 -0.34 11.24
CA ASP A 78 6.41 -0.40 10.39
C ASP A 78 6.19 0.37 9.07
N ALA A 79 5.52 1.52 9.16
CA ALA A 79 5.28 2.38 8.01
C ALA A 79 6.62 2.85 7.41
N LEU A 80 6.94 2.40 6.20
CA LEU A 80 8.12 2.84 5.48
C LEU A 80 7.88 4.25 4.95
N THR A 81 8.40 5.24 5.67
CA THR A 81 8.37 6.64 5.27
C THR A 81 9.67 6.98 4.55
N ALA A 82 9.56 7.41 3.30
CA ALA A 82 10.71 7.68 2.45
C ALA A 82 10.39 8.78 1.45
N SER A 83 11.45 9.33 0.82
CA SER A 83 11.28 10.17 -0.35
C SER A 83 10.71 9.32 -1.49
N PRO A 84 9.53 9.66 -2.04
CA PRO A 84 8.92 8.86 -3.10
C PRO A 84 9.68 9.01 -4.40
N LYS A 85 9.76 7.92 -5.14
CA LYS A 85 10.31 7.84 -6.48
C LYS A 85 9.18 7.89 -7.51
N ARG A 86 9.52 8.27 -8.74
CA ARG A 86 8.63 8.09 -9.89
C ARG A 86 8.19 6.62 -9.95
N GLY A 87 6.90 6.37 -10.06
CA GLY A 87 6.31 5.02 -10.08
C GLY A 87 5.91 4.47 -8.71
N ASP A 88 6.27 5.14 -7.61
CA ASP A 88 5.88 4.65 -6.28
C ASP A 88 4.37 4.78 -6.06
N LEU A 89 3.79 3.70 -5.55
CA LEU A 89 2.46 3.67 -4.94
C LEU A 89 2.62 3.86 -3.43
N ALA A 90 2.01 4.91 -2.90
CA ALA A 90 2.04 5.25 -1.49
C ALA A 90 0.64 5.44 -0.92
N TYR A 91 0.55 5.48 0.41
CA TYR A 91 -0.61 5.92 1.16
C TYR A 91 -0.28 7.19 1.93
N TYR A 92 -1.11 8.21 1.78
CA TYR A 92 -1.00 9.46 2.53
C TYR A 92 -1.95 9.44 3.73
N ILE A 93 -1.38 9.39 4.93
CA ILE A 93 -2.11 9.18 6.20
C ILE A 93 -3.14 10.27 6.49
N PRO A 94 -2.82 11.58 6.38
CA PRO A 94 -3.72 12.65 6.83
C PRO A 94 -5.07 12.68 6.10
N TRP A 95 -5.12 12.26 4.84
CA TRP A 95 -6.33 12.29 4.02
C TRP A 95 -6.90 10.91 3.73
N GLY A 96 -6.13 9.85 3.95
CA GLY A 96 -6.53 8.48 3.70
C GLY A 96 -6.70 8.16 2.22
N ASN A 97 -5.73 8.57 1.40
CA ASN A 97 -5.72 8.31 -0.04
C ASN A 97 -4.46 7.57 -0.47
N LEU A 98 -4.57 6.84 -1.57
CA LEU A 98 -3.43 6.35 -2.32
C LEU A 98 -2.86 7.49 -3.17
N CYS A 99 -1.55 7.51 -3.34
CA CYS A 99 -0.80 8.39 -4.22
C CYS A 99 0.04 7.56 -5.17
N VAL A 100 0.03 7.90 -6.46
CA VAL A 100 1.02 7.43 -7.43
C VAL A 100 1.85 8.61 -7.90
N PHE A 101 3.16 8.53 -7.70
CA PHE A 101 4.07 9.62 -7.99
C PHE A 101 4.52 9.59 -9.45
N LEU A 102 4.19 10.65 -10.19
CA LEU A 102 4.65 10.80 -11.57
C LEU A 102 6.09 11.28 -11.62
N ILE A 103 6.53 12.23 -10.80
CA ILE A 103 7.90 12.79 -10.94
C ILE A 103 8.86 12.21 -9.88
N GLY A 104 8.39 11.98 -8.67
CA GLY A 104 9.22 11.62 -7.52
C GLY A 104 10.14 12.77 -7.06
N GLY A 105 11.03 12.48 -6.10
CA GLY A 105 12.03 13.42 -5.62
C GLY A 105 11.52 14.44 -4.58
N ASN A 106 10.28 14.27 -4.11
CA ASN A 106 9.74 15.05 -2.99
C ASN A 106 10.51 14.72 -1.70
N ALA A 107 10.61 15.67 -0.78
CA ALA A 107 11.20 15.42 0.53
C ALA A 107 10.48 14.26 1.24
N PRO A 108 11.20 13.42 2.00
CA PRO A 108 10.56 12.38 2.81
C PRO A 108 9.56 13.00 3.79
N SER A 109 8.50 12.27 4.10
CA SER A 109 7.46 12.67 5.04
C SER A 109 7.02 11.47 5.87
N ASP A 110 6.88 11.66 7.18
CA ASP A 110 6.39 10.63 8.11
C ASP A 110 4.92 10.24 7.85
N ASP A 111 4.20 11.07 7.09
CA ASP A 111 2.80 10.86 6.72
C ASP A 111 2.63 10.06 5.41
N LEU A 112 3.73 9.74 4.71
CA LEU A 112 3.72 9.11 3.40
C LEU A 112 4.32 7.71 3.46
N VAL A 113 3.47 6.69 3.38
CA VAL A 113 3.87 5.29 3.50
C VAL A 113 4.00 4.67 2.12
N ILE A 114 5.21 4.28 1.73
CA ILE A 114 5.42 3.57 0.46
C ILE A 114 4.85 2.15 0.59
N LEU A 115 4.04 1.74 -0.38
CA LEU A 115 3.39 0.42 -0.41
C LEU A 115 3.96 -0.47 -1.50
N GLY A 116 4.39 0.14 -2.60
CA GLY A 116 4.83 -0.59 -3.78
C GLY A 116 5.32 0.31 -4.90
N HIS A 117 5.55 -0.29 -6.04
CA HIS A 117 6.11 0.36 -7.21
C HIS A 117 5.48 -0.19 -8.49
N MET A 118 5.36 0.66 -9.51
CA MET A 118 4.92 0.25 -10.84
C MET A 118 5.86 0.77 -11.91
N GLU A 119 6.00 -0.02 -12.97
CA GLU A 119 6.83 0.32 -14.10
C GLU A 119 6.28 1.48 -14.92
N GLU A 120 7.15 2.08 -15.72
CA GLU A 120 6.90 3.28 -16.52
C GLU A 120 5.66 3.14 -17.44
N GLU A 121 5.41 1.95 -18.00
CA GLU A 121 4.24 1.74 -18.86
C GLU A 121 2.91 1.91 -18.09
N ALA A 122 2.84 1.36 -16.88
CA ALA A 122 1.68 1.49 -16.02
C ALA A 122 1.46 2.95 -15.62
N LEU A 123 2.55 3.64 -15.27
CA LEU A 123 2.54 5.03 -14.87
C LEU A 123 2.03 5.96 -15.98
N VAL A 124 2.51 5.78 -17.21
CA VAL A 124 2.06 6.53 -18.39
C VAL A 124 0.59 6.23 -18.72
N ALA A 125 0.15 4.99 -18.55
CA ALA A 125 -1.25 4.62 -18.74
C ALA A 125 -2.16 5.30 -17.69
N LEU A 126 -1.73 5.33 -16.44
CA LEU A 126 -2.42 6.01 -15.34
C LEU A 126 -2.46 7.53 -15.54
N GLU A 127 -1.35 8.14 -15.98
CA GLU A 127 -1.30 9.57 -16.27
C GLU A 127 -2.38 9.98 -17.30
N LYS A 128 -2.60 9.11 -18.30
CA LYS A 128 -3.55 9.30 -19.40
C LYS A 128 -4.97 8.81 -19.10
N SER A 129 -5.22 8.15 -17.97
CA SER A 129 -6.53 7.55 -17.69
C SER A 129 -7.62 8.60 -17.47
N GLY A 130 -7.25 9.81 -17.04
CA GLY A 130 -8.20 10.88 -16.72
C GLY A 130 -9.21 10.41 -15.68
N THR A 131 -10.50 10.53 -15.98
CA THR A 131 -11.60 10.10 -15.12
C THR A 131 -11.97 8.62 -15.26
N SER A 132 -11.25 7.87 -16.09
CA SER A 132 -11.49 6.43 -16.26
C SER A 132 -11.22 5.68 -14.97
N ARG A 133 -12.00 4.61 -14.74
CA ARG A 133 -11.80 3.75 -13.58
C ARG A 133 -10.55 2.91 -13.76
N VAL A 134 -9.73 2.88 -12.72
CA VAL A 134 -8.57 2.02 -12.57
C VAL A 134 -8.96 0.92 -11.60
N GLU A 135 -8.64 -0.32 -11.94
CA GLU A 135 -8.96 -1.47 -11.11
C GLU A 135 -7.69 -2.13 -10.58
N LEU A 136 -7.56 -2.23 -9.27
CA LEU A 136 -6.52 -2.98 -8.58
C LEU A 136 -7.10 -4.33 -8.12
N ARG A 137 -6.39 -5.42 -8.41
CA ARG A 137 -6.78 -6.79 -8.03
C ARG A 137 -5.57 -7.59 -7.56
N GLN A 138 -5.79 -8.52 -6.64
CA GLN A 138 -4.81 -9.57 -6.37
C GLN A 138 -4.57 -10.39 -7.65
N LYS A 139 -3.30 -10.71 -7.95
CA LYS A 139 -3.00 -11.76 -8.93
C LYS A 139 -3.38 -13.11 -8.33
N LYS A 140 -4.04 -13.95 -9.13
CA LYS A 140 -4.36 -15.34 -8.77
C LYS A 140 -3.18 -16.25 -9.06
#